data_AF-A0A7C7EIA1-F1
#
_entry.id   AF-A0A7C7EIA1-F1
#
_cell.length_a   1.000
_cell.length_b   1.000
_cell.length_c   1.000
_cell.angle_alpha   90.00
_cell.angle_beta   90.00
_cell.angle_gamma   90.00
#
_symmetry.space_group_name_H-M   'P 1'
#
loop_
_entity.id
_entity.type
_entity.pdbx_description
1 polymer ?
#
loop_
_entity_poly.entity_id
_entity_poly.type
_entity_poly.pdbx_seq_one_letter_code
_entity_poly.pdbx_strand_id
1 'polypeptide(L)'
;MIGTIANALAIIAGGIAGLIFKNAIPEKISQALLKATGLAVIGIGINLMLAGENFTLLIISMVIGTIIGELIDIEGKLDRFGAFIESKMKNKEGNVALGFVTCTLVYCVGSMAIVGSIQSGLTGNHEIL
;
A
#
# COMPACT_ATOMS: atom_id res chain seq x y z
N MET A 1 13.22 -11.02 7.17
CA MET A 1 12.55 -10.27 8.27
C MET A 1 13.14 -8.88 8.52
N ILE A 2 14.47 -8.68 8.48
CA ILE A 2 15.07 -7.35 8.68
C ILE A 2 14.53 -6.32 7.68
N GLY A 3 14.40 -6.68 6.40
CA GLY A 3 13.83 -5.78 5.38
C GLY A 3 12.39 -5.32 5.70
N THR A 4 11.53 -6.21 6.20
CA THR A 4 10.14 -5.86 6.56
C THR A 4 10.08 -4.88 7.72
N ILE A 5 10.94 -5.08 8.73
CA ILE A 5 11.03 -4.18 9.89
C ILE A 5 11.60 -2.82 9.45
N ALA A 6 12.64 -2.83 8.61
CA ALA A 6 13.23 -1.61 8.06
C ALA A 6 12.21 -0.81 7.24
N ASN A 7 11.44 -1.47 6.37
CA ASN A 7 10.38 -0.82 5.60
C ASN A 7 9.30 -0.22 6.51
N ALA A 8 8.80 -0.96 7.50
CA ALA A 8 7.83 -0.44 8.45
C ALA A 8 8.34 0.81 9.19
N LEU A 9 9.60 0.79 9.64
CA LEU A 9 10.23 1.95 10.27
C LEU A 9 10.41 3.12 9.31
N ALA A 10 10.75 2.86 8.04
CA ALA A 10 10.87 3.89 7.01
C ALA A 10 9.52 4.56 6.71
N ILE A 11 8.43 3.78 6.62
CA ILE A 11 7.07 4.32 6.44
C ILE A 11 6.67 5.19 7.64
N ILE A 12 6.94 4.73 8.87
CA ILE A 12 6.65 5.51 10.09
C ILE A 12 7.46 6.81 10.11
N ALA A 13 8.77 6.73 9.88
CA ALA A 13 9.65 7.89 9.89
C ALA A 13 9.29 8.88 8.77
N GLY A 14 9.03 8.38 7.56
CA GLY A 14 8.58 9.17 6.43
C GLY A 14 7.22 9.83 6.66
N GLY A 15 6.28 9.12 7.29
CA GLY A 15 4.97 9.68 7.68
C GLY A 15 5.11 10.80 8.71
N ILE A 16 5.92 10.61 9.75
CA ILE A 16 6.20 11.64 10.77
C ILE A 16 6.88 12.86 10.12
N ALA A 17 7.90 12.64 9.29
CA ALA A 17 8.56 13.71 8.55
C ALA A 17 7.56 14.44 7.63
N GLY A 18 6.71 13.70 6.92
CA GLY A 18 5.65 14.25 6.08
C GLY A 18 4.67 15.14 6.86
N LEU A 19 4.31 14.78 8.09
CA LEU A 19 3.47 15.61 8.95
C LEU A 19 4.16 16.92 9.36
N ILE A 20 5.46 16.87 9.68
CA ILE A 20 6.26 18.04 10.06
C ILE A 20 6.43 18.99 8.86
N PHE A 21 6.68 18.43 7.68
CA PHE A 21 6.95 19.19 6.46
C PHE A 21 5.74 19.35 5.52
N LYS A 22 4.51 19.06 5.97
CA LYS A 22 3.33 19.04 5.09
C LYS A 22 3.08 20.36 4.35
N ASN A 23 3.44 21.49 4.96
CA ASN A 23 3.28 22.82 4.39
C ASN A 23 4.46 23.25 3.50
N ALA A 24 5.57 22.50 3.52
CA ALA A 24 6.76 22.79 2.72
C ALA A 24 6.68 22.17 1.31
N ILE A 25 5.85 21.15 1.12
CA ILE A 25 5.71 20.44 -0.16
C ILE A 25 4.44 20.91 -0.87
N PRO A 26 4.54 21.56 -2.05
CA PRO A 26 3.38 21.93 -2.84
C PRO A 26 2.55 20.71 -3.25
N GLU A 27 1.23 20.86 -3.20
CA GLU A 27 0.29 19.78 -3.50
C GLU A 27 0.44 19.21 -4.93
N LYS A 28 0.83 20.06 -5.89
CA LYS A 28 1.17 19.64 -7.25
C LYS A 28 2.34 18.65 -7.30
N ILE A 29 3.35 18.83 -6.44
CA ILE A 29 4.49 17.91 -6.36
C ILE A 29 4.04 16.59 -5.77
N SER A 30 3.23 16.62 -4.71
CA SER A 30 2.68 15.40 -4.11
C SER A 30 1.85 14.58 -5.11
N GLN A 31 0.98 15.23 -5.88
CA GLN A 31 0.21 14.58 -6.95
C GLN A 31 1.09 14.05 -8.08
N ALA A 32 2.14 14.77 -8.48
CA ALA A 32 3.09 14.32 -9.49
C ALA A 32 3.86 13.08 -9.01
N LEU A 33 4.30 13.06 -7.76
CA LEU A 33 4.97 11.92 -7.14
C LEU A 33 4.07 10.68 -7.10
N LEU A 34 2.81 10.83 -6.67
CA LEU A 34 1.83 9.72 -6.68
C LEU A 34 1.60 9.15 -8.08
N LYS A 35 1.53 10.00 -9.10
CA LYS A 35 1.42 9.55 -10.50
C LYS A 35 2.67 8.83 -10.97
N ALA A 36 3.85 9.35 -10.62
CA ALA A 36 5.13 8.74 -10.98
C ALA A 36 5.32 7.37 -10.32
N THR A 37 4.97 7.23 -9.03
CA THR A 37 5.02 5.93 -8.35
C THR A 37 4.01 4.95 -8.93
N GLY A 38 2.80 5.40 -9.28
CA GLY A 38 1.82 4.57 -9.99
C GLY A 38 2.35 4.06 -11.35
N LEU A 39 3.02 4.92 -12.12
CA LEU A 39 3.64 4.52 -13.38
C LEU A 39 4.77 3.50 -13.18
N ALA A 40 5.59 3.67 -12.12
CA ALA A 40 6.62 2.71 -11.77
C ALA A 40 6.03 1.33 -11.39
N VAL A 41 4.93 1.31 -10.63
CA VAL A 41 4.23 0.08 -10.26
C VAL A 41 3.72 -0.68 -11.49
N ILE A 42 3.21 0.03 -12.51
CA ILE A 42 2.85 -0.59 -13.79
C ILE A 42 4.06 -1.27 -14.43
N GLY A 43 5.21 -0.57 -14.48
CA GLY A 43 6.45 -1.12 -15.02
C GLY A 43 6.92 -2.38 -14.28
N ILE A 44 6.83 -2.38 -12.94
CA ILE A 44 7.17 -3.53 -12.11
C ILE A 44 6.20 -4.69 -12.37
N GLY A 45 4.90 -4.42 -12.47
CA GLY A 45 3.88 -5.43 -12.79
C GLY A 45 4.12 -6.10 -14.15
N ILE A 46 4.51 -5.33 -15.17
CA ILE A 46 4.88 -5.87 -16.48
C ILE A 46 6.13 -6.77 -16.36
N ASN A 47 7.14 -6.35 -15.59
CA ASN A 47 8.36 -7.13 -15.42
C ASN A 47 8.08 -8.46 -14.70
N LEU A 48 7.28 -8.41 -13.62
CA LEU A 48 6.81 -9.60 -12.91
C LEU A 48 6.01 -10.53 -13.83
N MET A 49 5.21 -9.94 -14.74
CA MET A 49 4.45 -10.69 -15.72
C MET A 49 5.35 -11.46 -16.70
N LEU A 50 6.43 -10.83 -17.16
CA LEU A 50 7.35 -11.45 -18.13
C LEU A 50 8.29 -12.47 -17.49
N ALA A 51 8.58 -12.34 -16.20
CA ALA A 51 9.50 -13.22 -15.47
C ALA A 51 8.85 -14.50 -14.91
N GLY A 52 7.52 -14.58 -14.84
CA GLY A 52 6.81 -15.64 -14.13
C GLY A 52 6.67 -16.96 -14.91
N GLU A 53 7.26 -18.04 -14.41
CA GLU A 53 6.83 -19.40 -14.77
C GLU A 53 5.47 -19.71 -14.11
N ASN A 54 4.52 -20.26 -14.87
CA ASN A 54 3.15 -20.61 -14.46
C ASN A 54 2.16 -19.43 -14.30
N PHE A 55 2.11 -18.55 -15.31
CA PHE A 55 1.18 -17.42 -15.38
C PHE A 55 -0.29 -17.75 -15.10
N THR A 56 -0.74 -18.91 -15.57
CA THR A 56 -2.11 -19.39 -15.37
C THR A 56 -2.44 -19.59 -13.88
N LEU A 57 -1.51 -20.14 -13.09
CA LEU A 57 -1.72 -20.37 -11.67
C LEU A 57 -1.86 -19.03 -10.92
N LEU A 58 -0.98 -18.07 -11.24
CA LEU A 58 -1.04 -16.72 -10.68
C LEU A 58 -2.40 -16.06 -10.92
N ILE A 59 -2.90 -16.12 -12.16
CA ILE A 59 -4.21 -15.55 -12.52
C ILE A 59 -5.33 -16.22 -11.73
N ILE A 60 -5.33 -17.56 -11.64
CA ILE A 60 -6.35 -18.29 -10.89
C ILE A 60 -6.33 -17.89 -9.41
N SER A 61 -5.14 -17.82 -8.80
CA SER A 61 -5.00 -17.40 -7.40
C SER A 61 -5.48 -15.98 -7.17
N MET A 62 -5.19 -15.05 -8.08
CA MET A 62 -5.69 -13.67 -8.00
C MET A 62 -7.21 -13.62 -8.12
N VAL A 63 -7.81 -14.32 -9.09
CA VAL A 63 -9.27 -14.34 -9.27
C VAL A 63 -9.97 -14.90 -8.04
N ILE A 64 -9.51 -16.04 -7.52
CA ILE A 64 -10.09 -16.64 -6.31
C ILE A 64 -9.92 -15.72 -5.11
N GLY A 65 -8.72 -15.16 -4.93
CA GLY A 65 -8.43 -14.22 -3.85
C GLY A 65 -9.32 -12.98 -3.88
N THR A 66 -9.52 -12.38 -5.06
CA THR A 66 -10.40 -11.21 -5.25
C THR A 66 -11.86 -11.56 -4.96
N ILE A 67 -12.36 -12.69 -5.45
CA ILE A 67 -13.75 -13.11 -5.17
C ILE A 67 -13.95 -13.28 -3.65
N ILE A 68 -13.02 -13.95 -2.97
CA ILE A 68 -13.10 -14.15 -1.52
C ILE A 68 -13.00 -12.79 -0.80
N GLY A 69 -12.08 -11.93 -1.20
CA GLY A 69 -11.89 -10.60 -0.60
C GLY A 69 -13.12 -9.70 -0.75
N GLU A 70 -13.76 -9.73 -1.92
CA GLU A 70 -14.98 -8.98 -2.21
C GLU A 70 -16.17 -9.51 -1.40
N LEU A 71 -16.34 -10.84 -1.32
CA LEU A 71 -17.40 -11.44 -0.48
C LEU A 71 -17.22 -11.11 1.01
N ILE A 72 -15.98 -10.96 1.46
CA ILE A 72 -15.66 -10.56 2.84
C ILE A 72 -15.84 -9.05 3.04
N ASP A 73 -15.98 -8.26 1.97
CA ASP A 73 -16.04 -6.79 1.98
C ASP A 73 -14.84 -6.18 2.74
N ILE A 74 -13.63 -6.57 2.35
CA ILE A 74 -12.40 -6.09 3.00
C ILE A 74 -12.29 -4.56 2.90
N GLU A 75 -12.59 -4.00 1.74
CA GLU A 75 -12.55 -2.55 1.50
C GLU A 75 -13.60 -1.82 2.35
N GLY A 76 -14.86 -2.27 2.34
CA GLY A 76 -15.91 -1.66 3.17
C GLY A 76 -15.68 -1.83 4.67
N LYS A 77 -14.97 -2.88 5.12
CA LYS A 77 -14.53 -3.01 6.53
C LYS A 77 -13.42 -2.02 6.87
N LEU A 78 -12.46 -1.81 5.96
CA LEU A 78 -11.41 -0.80 6.12
C LEU A 78 -11.99 0.61 6.19
N ASP A 79 -12.96 0.94 5.33
CA ASP A 79 -13.66 2.22 5.35
C ASP A 79 -14.41 2.44 6.66
N ARG A 80 -15.19 1.44 7.10
CA ARG A 80 -15.90 1.49 8.39
C ARG A 80 -14.95 1.65 9.57
N PHE A 81 -13.79 0.99 9.52
CA PHE A 81 -12.76 1.13 10.54
C PHE A 81 -12.13 2.53 10.52
N GLY A 82 -11.85 3.08 9.35
CA GLY A 82 -11.39 4.46 9.18
C GLY A 82 -12.39 5.46 9.75
N ALA A 83 -13.68 5.31 9.43
CA ALA A 83 -14.76 6.14 9.96
C ALA A 83 -14.91 6.01 11.48
N PHE A 84 -14.74 4.80 12.04
CA PHE A 84 -14.73 4.58 13.48
C PHE A 84 -13.60 5.34 14.18
N ILE A 85 -12.38 5.27 13.63
CA ILE A 85 -11.22 6.01 14.15
C ILE A 85 -11.46 7.51 14.08
N GLU A 86 -11.96 8.00 12.94
CA GLU A 86 -12.29 9.41 12.77
C GLU A 86 -13.37 9.88 13.76
N SER A 87 -14.42 9.09 14.00
CA SER A 87 -15.46 9.44 14.99
C SER A 87 -14.93 9.59 16.42
N LYS A 88 -13.85 8.87 16.76
CA LYS A 88 -13.17 8.97 18.06
C LYS A 88 -12.22 10.16 18.14
N MET A 89 -11.81 10.71 17.01
CA MET A 89 -10.94 11.88 16.95
C MET A 89 -11.81 13.13 16.89
N LYS A 90 -11.52 14.14 17.73
CA LYS A 90 -12.26 15.42 17.76
C LYS A 90 -11.95 16.32 16.54
N ASN A 91 -11.74 15.72 15.36
CA ASN A 91 -11.40 16.45 14.15
C ASN A 91 -12.65 16.62 13.28
N LYS A 92 -13.08 17.88 13.11
CA LYS A 92 -14.26 18.25 12.30
C LYS A 92 -14.01 18.21 10.79
N GLU A 93 -12.79 17.93 10.34
CA GLU A 93 -12.36 18.15 8.95
C GLU A 93 -12.31 16.90 8.06
N GLY A 94 -12.74 15.70 8.50
CA GLY A 94 -12.93 14.54 7.61
C GLY A 94 -11.65 13.95 6.97
N ASN A 95 -10.48 14.52 7.22
CA ASN A 95 -9.23 14.19 6.53
C ASN A 95 -8.49 12.99 7.14
N VAL A 96 -8.85 12.56 8.35
CA VAL A 96 -8.10 11.50 9.04
C VAL A 96 -8.53 10.13 8.57
N ALA A 97 -9.84 9.89 8.39
CA ALA A 97 -10.30 8.63 7.80
C ALA A 97 -9.76 8.46 6.38
N LEU A 98 -9.86 9.50 5.55
CA LEU A 98 -9.35 9.48 4.18
C LEU A 98 -7.84 9.23 4.14
N GLY A 99 -7.06 9.89 4.99
CA GLY A 99 -5.62 9.69 5.09
C GLY A 99 -5.25 8.27 5.56
N PHE A 100 -5.99 7.74 6.54
CA PHE A 100 -5.79 6.38 7.05
C PHE A 100 -6.10 5.32 5.99
N VAL A 101 -7.25 5.40 5.34
CA VAL A 101 -7.65 4.48 4.27
C VAL A 101 -6.66 4.55 3.12
N THR A 102 -6.35 5.77 2.65
CA THR A 102 -5.38 6.00 1.56
C THR A 102 -4.02 5.39 1.89
N CYS A 103 -3.45 5.67 3.07
CA CYS A 103 -2.16 5.12 3.46
C CYS A 103 -2.19 3.59 3.62
N THR A 104 -3.26 3.04 4.17
CA THR A 104 -3.41 1.59 4.34
C THR A 104 -3.47 0.89 2.99
N LEU A 105 -4.25 1.43 2.04
CA LEU A 105 -4.35 0.88 0.69
C LEU A 105 -3.01 0.97 -0.06
N VAL A 106 -2.31 2.11 0.03
CA VAL A 106 -1.05 2.33 -0.68
C VAL A 106 0.11 1.51 -0.09
N TYR A 107 0.25 1.47 1.24
CA TYR A 107 1.45 0.92 1.88
C TYR A 107 1.27 -0.46 2.51
N CYS A 108 0.08 -0.82 2.98
CA CYS A 108 -0.16 -2.09 3.66
C CYS A 108 -0.79 -3.14 2.73
N VAL A 109 -1.77 -2.72 1.92
CA VAL A 109 -2.48 -3.59 0.97
C VAL A 109 -1.84 -3.56 -0.42
N GLY A 110 -0.98 -2.57 -0.70
CA GLY A 110 -0.31 -2.42 -1.97
C GLY A 110 0.38 -3.72 -2.43
N SER A 111 0.26 -4.02 -3.73
CA SER A 111 0.79 -5.26 -4.33
C SER A 111 2.27 -5.50 -4.02
N MET A 112 3.07 -4.44 -3.98
CA MET A 112 4.50 -4.49 -3.66
C MET A 112 4.78 -4.82 -2.19
N ALA A 113 3.90 -4.41 -1.27
CA ALA A 113 4.02 -4.79 0.14
C ALA A 113 3.80 -6.30 0.31
N ILE A 114 2.82 -6.87 -0.39
CA ILE A 114 2.51 -8.31 -0.36
C ILE A 114 3.62 -9.12 -1.04
N VAL A 115 3.94 -8.80 -2.30
CA VAL A 115 4.97 -9.52 -3.08
C VAL A 115 6.34 -9.36 -2.43
N GLY A 116 6.70 -8.16 -2.00
CA GLY A 116 7.99 -7.88 -1.37
C GLY A 116 8.16 -8.59 -0.03
N SER A 117 7.10 -8.70 0.79
CA SER A 117 7.18 -9.44 2.04
C SER A 117 7.26 -10.96 1.83
N ILE A 118 6.59 -11.51 0.82
CA ILE A 118 6.74 -12.91 0.41
C ILE A 118 8.17 -13.17 -0.10
N GLN A 119 8.69 -12.35 -1.00
CA GLN A 119 10.02 -12.51 -1.56
C GLN A 119 11.10 -12.38 -0.47
N SER A 120 10.95 -11.42 0.43
CA SER A 120 11.81 -11.22 1.59
C SER A 120 11.80 -12.37 2.59
N GLY A 121 10.64 -12.99 2.80
CA GLY A 121 10.50 -14.16 3.67
C GLY A 121 11.09 -15.43 3.06
N LEU A 122 10.87 -15.66 1.76
CA LEU A 122 11.23 -16.91 1.09
C LEU A 122 12.65 -16.92 0.51
N THR A 123 13.14 -15.78 0.02
CA THR A 123 14.42 -15.69 -0.71
C THR A 123 15.47 -14.85 0.02
N GLY A 124 15.09 -14.13 1.07
CA GLY A 124 15.95 -13.15 1.73
C GLY A 124 16.23 -11.89 0.88
N ASN A 125 15.67 -11.79 -0.34
CA ASN A 125 15.79 -10.58 -1.17
C ASN A 125 14.83 -9.49 -0.65
N HIS A 126 15.35 -8.28 -0.45
CA HIS A 126 14.61 -7.13 0.10
C HIS A 126 14.45 -5.98 -0.90
N GLU A 127 14.81 -6.14 -2.18
CA GLU A 127 14.82 -5.07 -3.19
C GLU A 127 13.45 -4.45 -3.47
N ILE A 128 12.35 -5.19 -3.25
CA ILE A 128 10.97 -4.70 -3.47
C ILE A 128 10.43 -3.94 -2.25
N LEU A 129 11.02 -4.13 -1.05
CA LEU A 129 10.56 -3.56 0.23
C LEU A 129 11.18 -2.19 0.53
#